data_AF-A0A9N9A4X3-F1
#
_entry.id   AF-A0A9N9A4X3-F1
#
_cell.length_a   1.000
_cell.length_b   1.000
_cell.length_c   1.000
_cell.angle_alpha   90.00
_cell.angle_beta   90.00
_cell.angle_gamma   90.00
#
_symmetry.space_group_name_H-M   'P 1'
#
loop_
_entity.id
_entity.type
_entity.pdbx_description
1 polymer ?
#
loop_
_entity_poly.entity_id
_entity_poly.type
_entity_poly.pdbx_seq_one_letter_code
_entity_poly.pdbx_strand_id
1 'polypeptide(L)'
;MLRTNKHINSAYSPTVSGSKATYFFNFGSNVVKFTDSNSQTDPIVIWIHETCLEWLKEKLQHYSSDAPVPIFQEPSKIIVQEIMSKLRGAHLNLDGISQVQINICAGHVFFIHKINDRIEYDGQEFFQQLPLFLEISIEIQSVHPVLRHSSCQVAVALEILQDNNNNNLPELLTEEMPTNSLGALWRNIGTTNHPALQP
;
A
#
# COMPACT_ATOMS: atom_id res chain seq x y z
N MET A 1 48.81 20.75 21.48
CA MET A 1 48.62 19.51 20.71
C MET A 1 47.14 19.36 20.38
N LEU A 2 46.72 19.77 19.18
CA LEU A 2 45.37 19.56 18.68
C LEU A 2 45.26 18.14 18.10
N ARG A 3 44.33 17.34 18.62
CA ARG A 3 43.87 16.11 17.94
C ARG A 3 42.62 16.47 17.13
N THR A 4 42.82 16.77 15.85
CA THR A 4 41.76 16.79 14.84
C THR A 4 41.43 15.35 14.45
N ASN A 5 40.35 14.78 15.01
CA ASN A 5 39.78 13.54 14.50
C ASN A 5 38.85 13.84 13.32
N LYS A 6 39.49 13.80 12.16
CA LYS A 6 39.02 13.38 10.84
C LYS A 6 37.52 13.02 10.76
N HIS A 7 36.79 13.83 9.99
CA HIS A 7 35.49 13.54 9.41
C HIS A 7 35.37 12.06 8.98
N ILE A 8 34.46 11.32 9.60
CA ILE A 8 33.85 10.13 9.01
C ILE A 8 32.60 10.61 8.29
N ASN A 9 32.77 11.34 7.18
CA ASN A 9 31.72 11.47 6.17
C ASN A 9 31.96 10.36 5.13
N SER A 10 31.69 9.12 5.55
CA SER A 10 31.38 8.07 4.59
C SER A 10 29.94 8.31 4.16
N ALA A 11 29.73 8.72 2.91
CA ALA A 11 28.42 8.90 2.31
C ALA A 11 27.67 7.57 2.29
N TYR A 12 26.97 7.26 3.39
CA TYR A 12 26.01 6.17 3.41
C TYR A 12 24.75 6.70 2.72
N SER A 13 24.57 6.34 1.45
CA SER A 13 23.27 6.47 0.82
C SER A 13 22.37 5.42 1.44
N PRO A 14 21.20 5.79 2.01
CA PRO A 14 20.25 4.80 2.50
C PRO A 14 19.92 3.82 1.38
N THR A 15 19.95 2.52 1.68
CA THR A 15 19.58 1.49 0.70
C THR A 15 18.07 1.57 0.51
N VAL A 16 17.66 1.79 -0.73
CA VAL A 16 16.26 1.70 -1.13
C VAL A 16 16.07 0.35 -1.79
N SER A 17 15.29 -0.52 -1.15
CA SER A 17 14.79 -1.74 -1.77
C SER A 17 13.33 -1.53 -2.16
N GLY A 18 12.86 -2.24 -3.19
CA GLY A 18 11.49 -2.08 -3.64
C GLY A 18 10.93 -3.34 -4.30
N SER A 19 9.60 -3.34 -4.38
CA SER A 19 8.84 -4.36 -5.09
C SER A 19 7.65 -3.75 -5.78
N LYS A 20 7.18 -4.45 -6.81
CA LYS A 20 5.99 -4.08 -7.55
C LYS A 20 5.18 -5.34 -7.85
N ALA A 21 3.88 -5.30 -7.57
CA ALA A 21 2.96 -6.35 -7.94
C ALA A 21 1.67 -5.75 -8.50
N THR A 22 1.18 -6.33 -9.58
CA THR A 22 -0.09 -5.98 -10.21
C THR A 22 -1.07 -7.12 -10.03
N TYR A 23 -2.27 -6.79 -9.60
CA TYR A 23 -3.36 -7.70 -9.33
C TYR A 23 -4.51 -7.38 -10.27
N PHE A 24 -5.05 -8.42 -10.91
CA PHE A 24 -6.22 -8.31 -11.75
C PHE A 24 -7.37 -9.06 -11.11
N PHE A 25 -8.53 -8.42 -11.08
CA PHE A 25 -9.75 -8.98 -10.54
C PHE A 25 -10.71 -9.27 -11.68
N ASN A 26 -11.18 -10.51 -11.74
CA ASN A 26 -12.28 -10.89 -12.59
C ASN A 26 -13.47 -11.33 -11.72
N PHE A 27 -14.68 -11.18 -12.25
CA PHE A 27 -15.92 -11.61 -11.59
C PHE A 27 -15.77 -13.06 -11.09
N GLY A 28 -16.13 -13.31 -9.82
CA GLY A 28 -15.98 -14.63 -9.19
C GLY A 28 -14.71 -14.84 -8.35
N SER A 29 -14.14 -13.77 -7.78
CA SER A 29 -13.09 -13.80 -6.72
C SER A 29 -11.69 -14.30 -7.11
N ASN A 30 -11.41 -14.48 -8.41
CA ASN A 30 -10.08 -14.85 -8.88
C ASN A 30 -9.17 -13.63 -8.95
N VAL A 31 -8.13 -13.62 -8.11
CA VAL A 31 -7.07 -12.62 -8.13
C VAL A 31 -5.87 -13.19 -8.88
N VAL A 32 -5.51 -12.59 -10.00
CA VAL A 32 -4.28 -12.96 -10.73
C VAL A 32 -3.18 -11.97 -10.36
N LYS A 33 -2.10 -12.47 -9.77
CA LYS A 33 -0.92 -11.69 -9.39
C LYS A 33 0.15 -11.78 -10.46
N PHE A 34 0.65 -10.63 -10.91
CA PHE A 34 1.88 -10.50 -11.68
C PHE A 34 2.90 -9.77 -10.81
N THR A 35 4.05 -10.39 -10.56
CA THR A 35 5.16 -9.77 -9.82
C THR A 35 6.30 -9.50 -10.78
N ASP A 36 6.91 -8.33 -10.69
CA ASP A 36 8.24 -8.12 -11.29
C ASP A 36 9.25 -8.93 -10.47
N SER A 37 9.50 -10.16 -10.93
CA SER A 37 10.33 -11.14 -10.24
C SER A 37 11.80 -10.84 -10.47
N ASN A 38 12.41 -9.95 -9.68
CA ASN A 38 13.86 -9.72 -9.72
C ASN A 38 14.53 -9.26 -8.41
N SER A 39 13.89 -9.29 -7.25
CA SER A 39 14.56 -8.98 -5.98
C SER A 39 14.30 -10.06 -4.93
N GLN A 40 15.30 -10.30 -4.08
CA GLN A 40 15.16 -11.05 -2.84
C GLN A 40 14.04 -10.36 -2.04
N THR A 41 12.86 -10.99 -1.95
CA THR A 41 11.69 -10.34 -1.34
C THR A 41 11.88 -10.27 0.17
N ASP A 42 12.17 -9.08 0.68
CA ASP A 42 12.24 -8.78 2.11
C ASP A 42 10.95 -9.26 2.80
N PRO A 43 11.00 -9.98 3.94
CA PRO A 43 9.82 -10.45 4.65
C PRO A 43 8.77 -9.36 4.86
N ILE A 44 9.17 -8.12 5.16
CA ILE A 44 8.21 -7.02 5.35
C ILE A 44 7.44 -6.69 4.07
N VAL A 45 8.09 -6.78 2.90
CA VAL A 45 7.44 -6.57 1.59
C VAL A 45 6.36 -7.62 1.38
N ILE A 46 6.65 -8.88 1.72
CA ILE A 46 5.68 -9.98 1.62
C ILE A 46 4.47 -9.68 2.51
N TRP A 47 4.71 -9.32 3.77
CA TRP A 47 3.64 -8.99 4.72
C TRP A 47 2.78 -7.81 4.29
N ILE A 48 3.38 -6.75 3.75
CA ILE A 48 2.64 -5.60 3.23
C ILE A 48 1.78 -6.02 2.04
N HIS A 49 2.33 -6.78 1.09
CA HIS A 49 1.55 -7.32 -0.05
C HIS A 49 0.38 -8.16 0.44
N GLU A 50 0.60 -9.06 1.39
CA GLU A 50 -0.45 -9.91 1.98
C GLU A 50 -1.52 -9.08 2.68
N THR A 51 -1.13 -8.07 3.46
CA THR A 51 -2.06 -7.17 4.16
C THR A 51 -2.94 -6.39 3.17
N CYS A 52 -2.34 -5.83 2.13
CA CYS A 52 -3.09 -5.14 1.08
C CYS A 52 -4.01 -6.10 0.30
N LEU A 53 -3.57 -7.32 0.03
CA LEU A 53 -4.37 -8.33 -0.65
C LEU A 53 -5.55 -8.80 0.21
N GLU A 54 -5.35 -8.94 1.52
CA GLU A 54 -6.42 -9.26 2.46
C GLU A 54 -7.47 -8.14 2.51
N TRP A 55 -7.04 -6.88 2.68
CA TRP A 55 -7.92 -5.72 2.60
C TRP A 55 -8.76 -5.73 1.32
N LEU A 56 -8.13 -5.99 0.19
CA LEU A 56 -8.79 -6.01 -1.11
C LEU A 56 -9.79 -7.15 -1.27
N LYS A 57 -9.47 -8.34 -0.75
CA LYS A 57 -10.41 -9.47 -0.74
C LYS A 57 -11.63 -9.17 0.12
N GLU A 58 -11.45 -8.56 1.29
CA GLU A 58 -12.56 -8.12 2.14
C GLU A 58 -13.41 -7.06 1.43
N LYS A 59 -12.76 -6.07 0.80
CA LYS A 59 -13.43 -5.00 0.06
C LYS A 59 -14.30 -5.53 -1.08
N LEU A 60 -13.88 -6.62 -1.70
CA LEU A 60 -14.54 -7.25 -2.85
C LEU A 60 -15.38 -8.47 -2.48
N GLN A 61 -15.44 -8.88 -1.21
CA GLN A 61 -16.06 -10.14 -0.78
C GLN A 61 -17.56 -10.23 -1.14
N HIS A 62 -18.24 -9.08 -1.18
CA HIS A 62 -19.67 -8.99 -1.51
C HIS A 62 -19.93 -8.36 -2.88
N TYR A 63 -18.90 -8.27 -3.72
CA TYR A 63 -19.01 -7.72 -5.06
C TYR A 63 -19.74 -8.70 -5.99
N SER A 64 -20.90 -8.29 -6.50
CA SER A 64 -21.60 -8.95 -7.61
C SER A 64 -21.22 -8.29 -8.94
N SER A 65 -21.33 -9.04 -10.05
CA SER A 65 -20.96 -8.53 -11.38
C SER A 65 -21.73 -7.30 -11.82
N ASP A 66 -22.93 -7.12 -11.28
CA ASP A 66 -23.88 -6.10 -11.72
C ASP A 66 -23.80 -4.82 -10.85
N ALA A 67 -22.91 -4.81 -9.84
CA ALA A 67 -22.70 -3.68 -8.95
C ALA A 67 -21.47 -2.85 -9.37
N PRO A 68 -21.42 -1.55 -9.04
CA PRO A 68 -20.20 -0.75 -9.19
C PRO A 68 -19.11 -1.25 -8.23
N VAL A 69 -17.85 -1.27 -8.68
CA VAL A 69 -16.73 -1.73 -7.85
C VAL A 69 -16.55 -0.76 -6.65
N PRO A 70 -16.55 -1.26 -5.39
CA PRO A 70 -16.57 -0.40 -4.20
C PRO A 70 -15.43 0.62 -4.13
N ILE A 71 -14.23 0.24 -4.58
CA ILE A 71 -13.02 1.10 -4.59
C ILE A 71 -13.25 2.38 -5.41
N PHE A 72 -14.13 2.37 -6.41
CA PHE A 72 -14.44 3.56 -7.22
C PHE A 72 -15.58 4.41 -6.65
N GLN A 73 -16.30 3.93 -5.63
CA GLN A 73 -17.44 4.63 -5.04
C GLN A 73 -17.08 5.38 -3.77
N GLU A 74 -16.05 4.92 -3.07
CA GLU A 74 -15.67 5.49 -1.80
C GLU A 74 -14.63 6.62 -1.98
N PRO A 75 -14.64 7.63 -1.09
CA PRO A 75 -13.59 8.63 -1.07
C PRO A 75 -12.22 7.96 -0.86
N SER A 76 -11.24 8.35 -1.66
CA SER A 76 -9.86 7.86 -1.58
C SER A 76 -9.29 7.91 -0.15
N LYS A 77 -9.62 8.96 0.60
CA LYS A 77 -9.24 9.14 2.01
C LYS A 77 -9.72 7.99 2.92
N ILE A 78 -10.94 7.51 2.71
CA ILE A 78 -11.49 6.39 3.51
C ILE A 78 -10.71 5.12 3.19
N ILE A 79 -10.46 4.86 1.91
CA ILE A 79 -9.70 3.70 1.46
C ILE A 79 -8.28 3.70 2.05
N VAL A 80 -7.58 4.82 1.97
CA VAL A 80 -6.22 4.95 2.53
C VAL A 80 -6.23 4.74 4.05
N GLN A 81 -7.25 5.27 4.77
CA GLN A 81 -7.39 5.05 6.21
C GLN A 81 -7.65 3.58 6.57
N GLU A 82 -8.44 2.86 5.78
CA GLU A 82 -8.68 1.42 5.98
C GLU A 82 -7.38 0.62 5.82
N ILE A 83 -6.63 0.88 4.74
CA ILE A 83 -5.36 0.20 4.46
C ILE A 83 -4.33 0.50 5.57
N MET A 84 -4.20 1.78 5.97
CA MET A 84 -3.33 2.16 7.08
C MET A 84 -3.75 1.47 8.39
N SER A 85 -5.06 1.34 8.64
CA SER A 85 -5.58 0.63 9.80
C SER A 85 -5.21 -0.86 9.79
N LYS A 86 -5.29 -1.51 8.62
CA LYS A 86 -4.85 -2.90 8.42
C LYS A 86 -3.36 -3.06 8.66
N LEU A 87 -2.53 -2.15 8.14
CA LEU A 87 -1.08 -2.15 8.35
C LEU A 87 -0.70 -1.95 9.82
N ARG A 88 -1.43 -1.12 10.58
CA ARG A 88 -1.23 -0.99 12.03
C ARG A 88 -1.56 -2.28 12.79
N GLY A 89 -2.57 -3.02 12.34
CA GLY A 89 -2.94 -4.32 12.91
C GLY A 89 -1.99 -5.45 12.52
N ALA A 90 -1.36 -5.34 11.35
CA ALA A 90 -0.32 -6.25 10.89
C ALA A 90 0.91 -6.10 11.80
N HIS A 91 1.38 -7.20 12.37
CA HIS A 91 2.53 -7.20 13.29
C HIS A 91 3.84 -7.11 12.49
N LEU A 92 4.02 -6.02 11.75
CA LEU A 92 5.17 -5.77 10.89
C LEU A 92 6.44 -5.61 11.75
N ASN A 93 7.51 -6.30 11.36
CA ASN A 93 8.83 -6.07 11.93
C ASN A 93 9.48 -4.90 11.18
N LEU A 94 9.53 -3.73 11.80
CA LEU A 94 10.08 -2.50 11.20
C LEU A 94 11.49 -2.17 11.72
N ASP A 95 12.13 -3.10 12.41
CA ASP A 95 13.46 -2.89 12.97
C ASP A 95 14.49 -2.59 11.87
N GLY A 96 15.21 -1.48 12.01
CA GLY A 96 16.21 -1.06 11.02
C GLY A 96 15.64 -0.39 9.77
N ILE A 97 14.35 -0.07 9.75
CA ILE A 97 13.68 0.63 8.65
C ILE A 97 13.32 2.06 9.09
N SER A 98 13.72 3.06 8.30
CA SER A 98 13.35 4.46 8.54
C SER A 98 12.01 4.79 7.91
N GLN A 99 11.76 4.26 6.72
CA GLN A 99 10.60 4.62 5.92
C GLN A 99 10.13 3.44 5.08
N VAL A 100 8.81 3.28 5.01
CA VAL A 100 8.11 2.41 4.07
C VAL A 100 7.13 3.29 3.29
N GLN A 101 7.23 3.29 1.97
CA GLN A 101 6.29 3.93 1.08
C GLN A 101 5.52 2.88 0.31
N ILE A 102 4.19 2.97 0.34
CA ILE A 102 3.27 2.04 -0.32
C ILE A 102 2.43 2.88 -1.29
N ASN A 103 2.66 2.71 -2.58
CA ASN A 103 1.89 3.37 -3.63
C ASN A 103 0.92 2.36 -4.23
N ILE A 104 -0.36 2.72 -4.24
CA ILE A 104 -1.45 1.89 -4.73
C ILE A 104 -2.11 2.61 -5.88
N CYS A 105 -2.16 1.99 -7.06
CA CYS A 105 -2.86 2.52 -8.22
C CYS A 105 -3.99 1.56 -8.59
N ALA A 106 -5.22 2.06 -8.62
CA ALA A 106 -6.42 1.29 -8.97
C ALA A 106 -7.07 1.85 -10.22
N GLY A 107 -7.65 1.00 -11.07
CA GLY A 107 -8.41 1.47 -12.22
C GLY A 107 -9.10 0.36 -12.98
N HIS A 108 -9.75 0.72 -14.07
CA HIS A 108 -10.36 -0.22 -15.01
C HIS A 108 -9.39 -0.59 -16.12
N VAL A 109 -9.52 -1.81 -16.65
CA VAL A 109 -8.81 -2.23 -17.87
C VAL A 109 -9.79 -2.22 -19.03
N PHE A 110 -9.59 -1.28 -19.96
CA PHE A 110 -10.37 -1.18 -21.19
C PHE A 110 -9.58 -1.77 -22.37
N PHE A 111 -10.26 -2.55 -23.22
CA PHE A 111 -9.67 -2.99 -24.48
C PHE A 111 -9.83 -1.88 -25.52
N ILE A 112 -8.73 -1.52 -26.19
CA ILE A 112 -8.74 -0.58 -27.32
C ILE A 112 -8.49 -1.39 -28.59
N HIS A 113 -9.50 -1.48 -29.45
CA HIS A 113 -9.31 -2.03 -30.79
C HIS A 113 -8.42 -1.09 -31.60
N LYS A 114 -7.27 -1.60 -32.06
CA LYS A 114 -6.42 -0.92 -33.05
C LYS A 114 -6.63 -1.59 -34.40
N ILE A 115 -7.10 -0.83 -35.37
CA ILE A 115 -7.17 -1.26 -36.77
C ILE A 115 -6.15 -0.42 -37.54
N ASN A 116 -5.17 -1.07 -38.18
CA ASN A 116 -4.13 -0.43 -39.00
C ASN A 116 -3.42 0.75 -38.31
N ASP A 117 -2.94 0.54 -37.08
CA ASP A 117 -2.23 1.54 -36.24
C ASP A 117 -2.99 2.83 -35.91
N ARG A 118 -4.29 2.88 -36.21
CA ARG A 118 -5.18 3.96 -35.78
C ARG A 118 -6.06 3.44 -34.66
N ILE A 119 -6.16 4.25 -33.61
CA ILE A 119 -7.20 4.08 -32.59
C ILE A 119 -8.47 4.63 -33.23
N GLU A 120 -9.31 3.75 -33.78
CA GLU A 120 -10.63 4.15 -34.27
C GLU A 120 -11.59 4.20 -33.10
N TYR A 121 -12.05 5.41 -32.78
CA TYR A 121 -13.11 5.66 -31.81
C TYR A 121 -14.46 5.51 -32.50
N ASP A 122 -14.75 4.33 -33.05
CA ASP A 122 -15.94 4.12 -33.89
C ASP A 122 -17.20 3.83 -33.06
N GLY A 123 -17.52 4.65 -32.06
CA GLY A 123 -18.78 4.58 -31.28
C GLY A 123 -19.16 3.22 -30.65
N GLN A 124 -18.34 2.18 -30.85
CA GLN A 124 -18.48 0.83 -30.36
C GLN A 124 -17.80 0.80 -29.00
N GLU A 125 -18.68 0.87 -28.00
CA GLU A 125 -18.52 0.48 -26.61
C GLU A 125 -17.11 0.00 -26.23
N PHE A 126 -16.42 0.78 -25.39
CA PHE A 126 -15.27 0.27 -24.65
C PHE A 126 -15.71 -0.96 -23.87
N PHE A 127 -15.25 -2.13 -24.30
CA PHE A 127 -15.46 -3.34 -23.53
C PHE A 127 -14.47 -3.34 -22.37
N GLN A 128 -15.01 -3.17 -21.15
CA GLN A 128 -14.25 -3.37 -19.92
C GLN A 128 -13.86 -4.84 -19.83
N GLN A 129 -12.56 -5.14 -20.00
CA GLN A 129 -12.07 -6.52 -20.01
C GLN A 129 -11.98 -7.07 -18.58
N LEU A 130 -11.57 -6.23 -17.64
CA LEU A 130 -11.46 -6.57 -16.23
C LEU A 130 -12.04 -5.45 -15.38
N PRO A 131 -12.89 -5.77 -14.38
CA PRO A 131 -13.52 -4.76 -13.54
C PRO A 131 -12.55 -3.93 -12.72
N LEU A 132 -11.39 -4.49 -12.37
CA LEU A 132 -10.41 -3.80 -11.56
C LEU A 132 -9.01 -4.35 -11.83
N PHE A 133 -8.06 -3.45 -12.06
CA PHE A 133 -6.65 -3.71 -11.79
C PHE A 133 -6.24 -2.94 -10.54
N LEU A 134 -5.30 -3.51 -9.80
CA LEU A 134 -4.65 -2.88 -8.66
C LEU A 134 -3.14 -3.11 -8.75
N GLU A 135 -2.37 -2.04 -8.81
CA GLU A 135 -0.92 -2.07 -8.77
C GLU A 135 -0.45 -1.59 -7.40
N ILE A 136 0.42 -2.37 -6.76
CA ILE A 136 1.02 -2.06 -5.46
C ILE A 136 2.53 -2.00 -5.65
N SER A 137 3.08 -0.82 -5.42
CA SER A 137 4.53 -0.58 -5.35
C SER A 137 4.91 -0.29 -3.91
N ILE A 138 5.97 -0.95 -3.43
CA ILE A 138 6.49 -0.79 -2.08
C ILE A 138 7.95 -0.39 -2.20
N GLU A 139 8.33 0.68 -1.53
CA GLU A 139 9.71 1.13 -1.38
C GLU A 139 10.06 1.18 0.10
N ILE A 140 11.22 0.64 0.45
CA ILE A 140 11.71 0.55 1.82
C ILE A 140 13.06 1.23 1.88
N GLN A 141 13.17 2.16 2.81
CA GLN A 141 14.40 2.83 3.14
C GLN A 141 14.95 2.28 4.45
N SER A 142 16.10 1.62 4.38
CA SER A 142 16.79 1.13 5.58
C SER A 142 17.58 2.24 6.26
N VAL A 143 17.66 2.16 7.58
CA VAL A 143 18.45 3.07 8.41
C VAL A 143 19.93 2.68 8.35
N HIS A 144 20.82 3.65 8.46
CA HIS A 144 22.22 3.37 8.79
C HIS A 144 22.31 2.55 10.09
N PRO A 145 23.11 1.47 10.16
CA PRO A 145 23.26 0.59 11.35
C PRO A 145 23.62 1.28 12.68
N VAL A 146 23.96 2.57 12.66
CA VAL A 146 24.46 3.36 13.80
C VAL A 146 23.35 4.23 14.40
N LEU A 147 22.32 4.56 13.62
CA LEU A 147 21.18 5.36 14.10
C LEU A 147 20.08 4.41 14.57
N ARG A 148 19.83 4.38 15.88
CA ARG A 148 18.68 3.66 16.43
C ARG A 148 17.43 4.51 16.25
N HIS A 149 16.51 4.07 15.40
CA HIS A 149 15.19 4.67 15.27
C HIS A 149 14.18 3.89 16.12
N SER A 150 13.37 4.61 16.90
CA SER A 150 12.25 4.06 17.68
C SER A 150 10.94 3.98 16.89
N SER A 151 10.89 4.63 15.73
CA SER A 151 9.75 4.63 14.83
C SER A 151 10.20 4.54 13.38
N CYS A 152 9.32 3.94 12.57
CA CYS A 152 9.39 3.88 11.13
C CYS A 152 8.24 4.70 10.56
N GLN A 153 8.53 5.55 9.60
CA GLN A 153 7.50 6.28 8.88
C GLN A 153 6.85 5.36 7.84
N VAL A 154 5.54 5.21 7.87
CA VAL A 154 4.77 4.45 6.88
C VAL A 154 3.87 5.41 6.13
N ALA A 155 4.04 5.49 4.81
CA ALA A 155 3.26 6.31 3.92
C ALA A 155 2.46 5.42 2.96
N VAL A 156 1.15 5.68 2.85
CA VAL A 156 0.26 5.03 1.89
C VAL A 156 -0.29 6.09 0.95
N ALA A 157 0.01 5.95 -0.34
CA ALA A 157 -0.53 6.77 -1.41
C ALA A 157 -1.53 5.95 -2.23
N LEU A 158 -2.68 6.52 -2.57
CA LEU A 158 -3.68 5.91 -3.43
C LEU A 158 -4.00 6.82 -4.62
N GLU A 159 -3.84 6.26 -5.81
CA GLU A 159 -4.28 6.86 -7.07
C GLU A 159 -5.40 6.00 -7.67
N ILE A 160 -6.51 6.65 -8.04
CA ILE A 160 -7.63 6.01 -8.71
C ILE A 160 -7.74 6.58 -10.12
N LEU A 161 -7.42 5.76 -11.12
CA LEU A 161 -7.53 6.10 -12.53
C LEU A 161 -8.99 5.92 -12.97
N GLN A 162 -9.72 7.03 -13.05
CA GLN A 162 -11.05 7.10 -13.66
C GLN A 162 -10.97 7.94 -14.95
N ASP A 163 -11.86 7.63 -15.90
CA ASP A 163 -11.91 8.23 -17.25
C ASP A 163 -12.21 9.75 -17.26
N ASN A 164 -12.47 10.33 -16.08
CA ASN A 164 -12.70 11.75 -15.94
C ASN A 164 -11.36 12.49 -15.84
N ASN A 165 -11.12 13.42 -16.78
CA ASN A 165 -10.02 14.38 -16.94
C ASN A 165 -9.65 15.25 -15.70
N ASN A 166 -10.04 14.86 -14.49
CA ASN A 166 -9.58 15.51 -13.28
C ASN A 166 -8.18 14.99 -12.98
N ASN A 167 -7.21 15.91 -12.90
CA ASN A 167 -5.91 15.69 -12.31
C ASN A 167 -6.08 15.29 -10.83
N ASN A 168 -6.46 14.04 -10.58
CA ASN A 168 -6.63 13.51 -9.25
C ASN A 168 -5.24 13.34 -8.66
N LEU A 169 -4.85 14.29 -7.80
CA LEU A 169 -3.67 14.13 -6.97
C LEU A 169 -3.83 12.84 -6.15
N PRO A 170 -2.81 11.98 -6.02
CA PRO A 170 -2.90 10.81 -5.16
C PRO A 170 -3.24 11.23 -3.73
N GLU A 171 -4.15 10.49 -3.11
CA GLU A 171 -4.44 10.66 -1.69
C GLU A 171 -3.30 10.04 -0.89
N LEU A 172 -2.67 10.83 -0.01
CA LEU A 172 -1.51 10.41 0.77
C LEU A 172 -1.80 10.49 2.27
N LEU A 173 -1.58 9.38 2.98
CA LEU A 173 -1.57 9.32 4.43
C LEU A 173 -0.20 8.85 4.91
N THR A 174 0.38 9.55 5.87
CA THR A 174 1.66 9.20 6.49
C THR A 174 1.48 9.07 7.99
N GLU A 175 1.98 7.98 8.56
CA GLU A 175 1.94 7.70 10.00
C GLU A 175 3.29 7.19 10.52
N GLU A 176 3.61 7.49 11.77
CA GLU A 176 4.76 6.92 12.47
C GLU A 176 4.34 5.64 13.20
N MET A 177 4.96 4.52 12.85
CA MET A 177 4.75 3.22 13.48
C MET A 177 5.93 2.85 14.38
N PRO A 178 5.69 2.30 15.58
CA PRO A 178 6.78 1.87 16.46
C PRO A 178 7.56 0.72 15.81
N THR A 179 8.89 0.75 15.91
CA THR A 179 9.73 -0.32 15.34
C THR A 179 9.70 -1.60 16.19
N ASN A 180 9.43 -1.46 17.49
CA ASN A 180 9.35 -2.59 18.42
C ASN A 180 7.95 -3.19 18.52
N SER A 181 7.85 -4.51 18.36
CA SER A 181 6.58 -5.27 18.49
C SER A 181 5.91 -5.10 19.86
N LEU A 182 6.70 -4.79 20.91
CA LEU A 182 6.21 -4.50 22.25
C LEU A 182 5.47 -3.16 22.34
N GLY A 183 5.83 -2.15 21.53
CA GLY A 183 5.17 -0.84 21.53
C GLY A 183 3.73 -0.88 20.99
N ALA A 184 3.45 -1.82 20.07
CA ALA A 184 2.11 -2.06 19.52
C ALA A 184 1.13 -2.64 20.55
N LEU A 185 1.63 -3.43 21.52
CA LEU A 185 0.82 -4.06 22.56
C LEU A 185 0.25 -3.07 23.60
N TRP A 186 0.90 -1.91 23.81
CA TRP A 186 0.48 -0.96 24.85
C TRP A 186 -0.64 0.00 24.42
N ARG A 187 -1.01 0.09 23.12
CA ARG A 187 -2.10 0.98 22.67
C ARG A 187 -3.50 0.37 22.81
N ASN A 188 -3.64 -0.93 23.04
CA ASN A 188 -4.94 -1.61 23.15
C ASN A 188 -5.44 -1.82 24.59
N ILE A 189 -4.72 -1.33 25.61
CA ILE A 189 -5.15 -1.43 27.01
C ILE A 189 -5.64 -0.05 27.47
N GLY A 190 -6.81 0.37 27.00
CA GLY A 190 -7.29 1.71 27.33
C GLY A 190 -8.70 2.01 26.88
N THR A 191 -9.69 1.17 27.23
CA THR A 191 -11.05 1.58 27.63
C THR A 191 -11.90 0.34 27.92
N THR A 192 -11.78 -0.22 29.11
CA THR A 192 -12.87 -0.99 29.72
C THR A 192 -13.13 -0.41 31.10
N ASN A 193 -14.04 0.56 31.16
CA ASN A 193 -14.65 0.98 32.41
C ASN A 193 -15.44 -0.22 32.97
N HIS A 194 -14.89 -0.88 33.98
CA HIS A 194 -15.67 -1.76 34.85
C HIS A 194 -16.64 -0.92 35.68
N PRO A 195 -17.95 -1.22 35.71
CA PRO A 195 -18.80 -0.70 36.76
C PRO A 195 -18.47 -1.44 38.06
N ALA A 196 -18.09 -0.65 39.07
CA ALA A 196 -17.90 -1.13 40.43
C ALA A 196 -19.24 -1.64 40.99
N LEU A 197 -19.24 -2.91 41.40
CA LEU A 197 -20.17 -3.41 42.39
C LEU A 197 -19.81 -2.79 43.74
N GLN A 198 -20.77 -2.13 44.36
CA GLN A 198 -20.73 -1.69 45.76
C GLN A 198 -22.04 -2.11 46.46
N PRO A 199 -21.99 -2.23 47.79
CA PRO A 199 -22.24 -3.46 48.53
C PRO A 199 -23.72 -3.82 48.77
#